data_AF-A0A6B1GM61-F1
#
_entry.id   AF-A0A6B1GM61-F1
#
_cell.length_a   1.000
_cell.length_b   1.000
_cell.length_c   1.000
_cell.angle_alpha   90.00
_cell.angle_beta   90.00
_cell.angle_gamma   90.00
#
_symmetry.space_group_name_H-M   'P 1'
#
loop_
_entity.id
_entity.type
_entity.pdbx_description
1 polymer ?
#
loop_
_entity_poly.entity_id
_entity_poly.type
_entity_poly.pdbx_seq_one_letter_code
_entity_poly.pdbx_strand_id
1 'polypeptide(L)' 'SRRFGLAEAEGILLATHVGGDRLSQGHGFPVRLVAPGRRGYHWVKWVERIEVSERPAWWQPSLPLQ' A
#
# COMPACT_ATOMS: atom_id res chain seq x y z
N SER A 1 9.11 -1.02 -2.34
CA SER A 1 7.84 -1.05 -3.12
C SER A 1 7.01 -2.28 -2.75
N ARG A 2 5.71 -2.29 -3.06
CA ARG A 2 4.79 -3.43 -2.89
C ARG A 2 4.09 -3.75 -4.21
N ARG A 3 3.82 -5.03 -4.45
CA ARG A 3 3.13 -5.52 -5.64
C ARG A 3 1.88 -6.27 -5.20
N PHE A 4 0.80 -6.03 -5.93
CA PHE A 4 -0.50 -6.63 -5.69
C PHE A 4 -1.01 -7.16 -7.04
N GLY A 5 -1.77 -8.27 -7.01
CA GLY A 5 -2.47 -8.71 -8.22
C GLY A 5 -3.56 -7.71 -8.60
N LEU A 6 -3.93 -7.64 -9.89
CA LEU A 6 -4.97 -6.69 -10.33
C LEU A 6 -6.31 -6.91 -9.62
N ALA A 7 -6.77 -8.17 -9.50
CA ALA A 7 -8.01 -8.50 -8.79
C ALA A 7 -7.95 -8.14 -7.29
N GLU A 8 -6.75 -8.19 -6.69
CA GLU A 8 -6.58 -7.77 -5.30
C GLU A 8 -6.62 -6.25 -5.17
N ALA A 9 -6.05 -5.53 -6.14
CA ALA A 9 -5.96 -4.08 -6.13
C ALA A 9 -7.34 -3.39 -6.11
N GLU A 10 -8.40 -4.06 -6.58
CA GLU A 10 -9.78 -3.57 -6.49
C GLU A 10 -10.25 -3.29 -5.06
N GLY A 11 -9.75 -4.06 -4.08
CA GLY A 11 -10.07 -3.89 -2.65
C GLY A 11 -9.09 -2.99 -1.89
N ILE A 12 -8.09 -2.42 -2.57
CA ILE A 12 -7.05 -1.59 -1.95
C ILE A 12 -7.47 -0.12 -1.99
N LEU A 13 -7.23 0.59 -0.88
CA LEU A 13 -7.59 2.00 -0.75
C LEU A 13 -6.34 2.88 -0.64
N LEU A 14 -6.42 4.07 -1.22
CA LEU A 14 -5.54 5.19 -0.90
C LEU A 14 -6.22 6.06 0.14
N ALA A 15 -5.85 5.86 1.39
CA ALA A 15 -6.41 6.60 2.52
C ALA A 15 -5.65 7.92 2.72
N THR A 16 -6.40 9.00 2.89
CA THR A 16 -5.91 10.33 3.31
C THR A 16 -6.35 10.68 4.73
N HIS A 17 -7.28 9.89 5.29
CA HIS A 17 -7.88 10.08 6.62
C HIS A 17 -8.03 8.73 7.35
N VAL A 18 -8.09 8.77 8.67
CA VAL A 18 -8.40 7.64 9.55
C VAL A 18 -9.23 8.14 10.74
N GLY A 19 -10.35 7.48 11.03
CA GLY A 19 -11.23 7.91 12.13
C GLY A 19 -11.86 9.30 11.94
N GLY A 20 -11.97 9.78 10.70
CA GLY A 20 -12.45 11.13 10.39
C GLY A 20 -11.36 12.19 10.34
N ASP A 21 -10.19 11.93 10.92
CA ASP A 21 -9.06 12.86 10.95
C ASP A 21 -8.09 12.63 9.80
N ARG A 22 -7.40 13.69 9.37
CA ARG A 22 -6.30 13.60 8.41
C ARG A 22 -5.19 12.72 8.97
N LEU A 23 -4.54 11.94 8.11
CA LEU A 23 -3.39 11.14 8.53
C LEU A 23 -2.33 12.01 9.22
N SER A 24 -1.76 11.50 10.31
CA SER A 24 -0.53 12.06 10.89
C SER A 24 0.68 11.62 10.06
N GLN A 25 1.82 12.29 10.23
CA GLN A 25 3.06 11.89 9.56
C GLN A 25 3.44 10.43 9.85
N GLY A 26 3.33 9.99 11.11
CA GLY A 26 3.60 8.61 11.52
C GLY A 26 2.65 7.57 10.91
N HIS A 27 1.40 7.98 10.62
CA HIS A 27 0.38 7.18 9.95
C HIS A 27 0.43 7.23 8.42
N GLY A 28 1.34 8.00 7.82
CA GLY A 28 1.54 7.98 6.38
C GLY A 28 1.04 9.22 5.63
N PHE A 29 0.83 10.36 6.30
CA PHE A 29 0.50 11.61 5.61
C PHE A 29 1.46 11.92 4.44
N PRO A 30 0.98 12.33 3.24
CA PRO A 30 -0.41 12.68 2.93
C PRO A 30 -1.31 11.52 2.54
N VAL A 31 -0.74 10.38 2.13
CA VAL A 31 -1.49 9.24 1.62
C VAL A 31 -0.83 7.91 2.00
N ARG A 32 -1.65 6.97 2.44
CA ARG A 32 -1.25 5.59 2.77
C ARG A 32 -2.08 4.60 1.95
N LEU A 33 -1.43 3.54 1.49
CA LEU A 33 -2.09 2.37 0.95
C LEU A 33 -2.61 1.49 2.09
N VAL A 34 -3.91 1.17 2.04
CA VAL A 34 -4.60 0.25 2.94
C VAL A 34 -4.97 -1.00 2.15
N ALA A 35 -4.45 -2.15 2.57
CA ALA A 35 -4.69 -3.44 1.92
C ALA A 35 -5.40 -4.39 2.91
N PRO A 36 -6.75 -4.40 2.91
CA PRO A 36 -7.53 -5.30 3.76
C PRO A 36 -7.12 -6.76 3.56
N GLY A 37 -7.07 -7.54 4.65
CA GLY A 37 -6.65 -8.95 4.61
C GLY A 37 -5.15 -9.19 4.43
N ARG A 38 -4.33 -8.14 4.27
CA ARG A 38 -2.86 -8.24 4.19
C ARG A 38 -2.18 -7.83 5.49
N ARG A 39 -0.95 -8.35 5.68
CA ARG A 39 -0.10 -8.00 6.84
C ARG A 39 0.28 -6.52 6.81
N GLY A 40 0.54 -5.95 7.99
CA GLY A 40 0.78 -4.50 8.16
C GLY A 40 1.92 -3.93 7.31
N TYR A 41 2.96 -4.73 6.97
CA TYR A 41 4.04 -4.28 6.10
C TYR A 41 3.64 -4.16 4.61
N HIS A 42 2.46 -4.63 4.21
CA HIS A 42 1.88 -4.33 2.89
C HIS A 42 1.20 -2.97 2.86
N TRP A 43 0.90 -2.37 4.01
CA TRP A 43 0.20 -1.09 4.10
C TRP A 43 1.20 0.05 3.98
N VAL A 44 1.57 0.37 2.73
CA VAL A 44 2.62 1.34 2.40
C VAL A 44 2.22 2.74 2.86
N LYS A 45 3.00 3.31 3.77
CA LYS A 45 2.91 4.72 4.15
C LYS A 45 3.62 5.59 3.11
N TRP A 46 3.18 6.84 2.98
CA TRP A 46 3.83 7.85 2.12
C TRP A 46 3.90 7.41 0.66
N VAL A 47 2.74 7.08 0.07
CA VAL A 47 2.68 6.62 -1.33
C VAL A 47 3.01 7.78 -2.27
N GLU A 48 4.09 7.63 -3.03
CA GLU A 48 4.53 8.63 -4.02
C GLU A 48 4.19 8.24 -5.47
N ARG A 49 4.15 6.93 -5.77
CA ARG A 49 3.92 6.40 -7.12
C ARG A 49 3.15 5.08 -7.10
N ILE A 50 2.25 4.93 -8.06
CA ILE A 50 1.61 3.66 -8.43
C ILE A 50 1.91 3.43 -9.91
N GLU A 51 2.32 2.21 -10.25
CA GLU A 51 2.60 1.81 -11.61
C GLU A 51 1.99 0.44 -11.89
N VAL A 52 1.47 0.26 -13.10
CA VAL A 52 1.08 -1.04 -13.62
C VAL A 52 2.32 -1.67 -14.25
N SER A 53 2.57 -2.94 -13.96
CA SER A 53 3.74 -3.66 -14.47
C SER A 53 3.34 -5.08 -14.88
N GLU A 54 3.92 -5.56 -15.98
CA GLU A 54 3.81 -6.94 -16.42
C GLU A 54 4.68 -7.90 -15.61
N ARG A 55 5.53 -7.38 -14.71
CA ARG A 55 6.38 -8.22 -13.89
C ARG A 55 5.52 -9.01 -12.90
N PRO A 56 5.73 -10.34 -12.79
CA PRO A 56 4.95 -11.15 -11.89
C PRO A 56 5.07 -10.70 -10.43
N ALA A 57 3.96 -10.79 -9.68
CA ALA A 57 3.92 -10.41 -8.28
C ALA A 57 4.84 -11.29 -7.39
N TRP A 58 5.08 -12.54 -7.78
CA TRP A 58 5.96 -13.48 -7.07
C TRP A 58 7.46 -13.14 -7.15
N TRP A 59 7.87 -12.17 -7.98
CA TRP A 59 9.22 -11.56 -7.91
C TRP A 59 9.39 -10.60 -6.72
N GLN A 60 8.36 -10.40 -5.91
CA GLN A 60 8.46 -9.62 -4.69
C GLN A 60 9.06 -10.46 -3.55
N PRO A 61 10.11 -9.98 -2.88
CA PRO A 61 10.57 -10.57 -1.63
C PRO A 61 9.45 -10.56 -0.59
N SER A 62 9.36 -11.64 0.19
CA SER A 62 8.32 -11.83 1.23
C SER A 62 8.40 -10.79 2.35
N LEU A 63 9.59 -10.21 2.56
CA LEU A 63 9.84 -9.12 3.49
C LEU A 63 10.22 -7.84 2.74
N PRO A 64 9.94 -6.65 3.31
CA PRO A 64 10.55 -5.42 2.82
C PRO A 64 12.07 -5.56 2.81
N LEU A 65 12.66 -5.38 1.63
CA LEU A 65 14.01 -4.85 1.54
C LEU A 65 13.87 -3.35 1.87
N GLN A 66 14.43 -2.93 3.00
CA GLN A 66 14.50 -1.51 3.38
C GLN A 66 15.60 -0.81 2.57
#